data_AF-A0A8T4XBR5-F1
#
_entry.id   AF-A0A8T4XBR5-F1
#
_cell.length_a   1.000
_cell.length_b   1.000
_cell.length_c   1.000
_cell.angle_alpha   90.00
_cell.angle_beta   90.00
_cell.angle_gamma   90.00
#
_symmetry.space_group_name_H-M   'P 1'
#
loop_
_entity.id
_entity.type
_entity.pdbx_description
1 polymer ?
#
loop_
_entity_poly.entity_id
_entity_poly.type
_entity_poly.pdbx_seq_one_letter_code
_entity_poly.pdbx_strand_id
1 'polypeptide(L)'
;MESESQKEVTDYYKHLSLFWTDILHLMSSKPQALTSLGPMRAFASNSKKISTELIQINENLMEFNKYVTEYYKQLAETWNEAQKKVNLKAPDVPHDIEQIESFKRIWIDIFDNDFTELFDSEKFGVNYGKLVSKELELTKNWHNISNVILQAANLPSKEEIDEVYKEIHALKKRVTKLEIELKKKKPNNIEVTKNEK
;
A
#
# COMPACT_ATOMS: atom_id res chain seq x y z
N MET A 1 -32.69 1.05 0.21
CA MET A 1 -31.40 0.67 -0.39
C MET A 1 -30.21 1.34 0.31
N GLU A 2 -30.27 2.62 0.69
CA GLU A 2 -29.16 3.30 1.43
C GLU A 2 -28.95 2.78 2.87
N SER A 3 -30.01 2.33 3.54
CA SER A 3 -29.96 1.88 4.94
C SER A 3 -29.35 0.49 5.14
N GLU A 4 -29.35 -0.36 4.11
CA GLU A 4 -28.76 -1.71 4.18
C GLU A 4 -27.24 -1.66 4.00
N SER A 5 -26.75 -0.81 3.07
CA SER A 5 -25.32 -0.55 2.85
C SER A 5 -24.62 0.03 4.09
N GLN A 6 -25.26 1.00 4.78
CA GLN A 6 -24.69 1.54 6.02
C GLN A 6 -24.67 0.51 7.15
N LYS A 7 -25.65 -0.40 7.20
CA LYS A 7 -25.68 -1.52 8.15
C LYS A 7 -24.56 -2.53 7.88
N GLU A 8 -24.33 -2.91 6.63
CA GLU A 8 -23.24 -3.81 6.26
C GLU A 8 -21.87 -3.24 6.60
N VAL A 9 -21.64 -1.95 6.33
CA VAL A 9 -20.37 -1.29 6.68
C VAL A 9 -20.18 -1.23 8.20
N THR A 10 -21.24 -0.92 8.95
CA THR A 10 -21.21 -0.89 10.42
C THR A 10 -20.97 -2.28 11.00
N ASP A 11 -21.60 -3.31 10.43
CA ASP A 11 -21.42 -4.71 10.83
C ASP A 11 -20.02 -5.21 10.49
N TYR A 12 -19.42 -4.78 9.37
CA TYR A 12 -18.03 -5.06 9.04
C TYR A 12 -17.06 -4.46 10.08
N TYR A 13 -17.22 -3.19 10.43
CA TYR A 13 -16.38 -2.56 11.47
C TYR A 13 -16.59 -3.19 12.85
N LYS A 14 -17.81 -3.64 13.15
CA LYS A 14 -18.14 -4.36 14.39
C LYS A 14 -17.50 -5.74 14.42
N HIS A 15 -17.54 -6.49 13.31
CA HIS A 15 -16.86 -7.78 13.20
C HIS A 15 -15.34 -7.63 13.29
N LEU A 16 -14.77 -6.62 12.63
CA LEU A 16 -13.35 -6.32 12.70
C LEU A 16 -12.94 -5.93 14.13
N SER A 17 -13.72 -5.09 14.81
CA SER A 17 -13.42 -4.69 16.20
C SER A 17 -13.59 -5.85 17.18
N LEU A 18 -14.59 -6.71 17.00
CA LEU A 18 -14.78 -7.93 17.78
C LEU A 18 -13.63 -8.91 17.57
N PHE A 19 -13.19 -9.12 16.33
CA PHE A 19 -12.02 -9.95 16.03
C PHE A 19 -10.76 -9.44 16.73
N TRP A 20 -10.50 -8.12 16.68
CA TRP A 20 -9.36 -7.53 17.38
C TRP A 20 -9.51 -7.56 18.90
N THR A 21 -10.74 -7.40 19.42
CA THR A 21 -11.04 -7.49 20.85
C THR A 21 -10.87 -8.92 21.35
N ASP A 22 -11.25 -9.92 20.57
CA ASP A 22 -11.08 -11.34 20.88
C ASP A 22 -9.61 -11.73 20.83
N ILE A 23 -8.83 -11.19 19.88
CA ILE A 23 -7.37 -11.33 19.88
C ILE A 23 -6.79 -10.69 21.15
N LEU A 24 -7.18 -9.46 21.51
CA LEU A 24 -6.75 -8.82 22.75
C LEU A 24 -7.16 -9.60 24.00
N HIS A 25 -8.37 -10.17 24.01
CA HIS A 25 -8.88 -10.93 25.13
C HIS A 25 -8.16 -12.27 25.26
N LEU A 26 -7.93 -12.99 24.16
CA LEU A 26 -7.10 -14.19 24.09
C LEU A 26 -5.67 -13.91 24.59
N MET A 27 -5.12 -12.74 24.26
CA MET A 27 -3.81 -12.29 24.73
C MET A 27 -3.80 -11.89 26.22
N SER A 28 -4.92 -11.36 26.76
CA SER A 28 -5.04 -10.99 28.17
C SER A 28 -5.39 -12.15 29.09
N SER A 29 -6.07 -13.18 28.58
CA SER A 29 -6.87 -14.07 29.43
C SER A 29 -6.10 -15.17 30.15
N LYS A 30 -4.80 -15.42 29.89
CA LYS A 30 -3.94 -16.22 30.80
C LYS A 30 -2.44 -15.86 30.72
N PRO A 31 -1.90 -15.06 31.67
CA PRO A 31 -0.47 -14.72 31.70
C PRO A 31 0.47 -15.82 32.23
N GLN A 32 -0.05 -16.84 32.91
CA GLN A 32 0.77 -17.72 33.78
C GLN A 32 1.08 -19.12 33.20
N ALA A 33 0.40 -19.55 32.12
CA ALA A 33 0.60 -20.88 31.53
C ALA A 33 1.44 -20.88 30.23
N LEU A 34 1.78 -19.70 29.68
CA LEU A 34 2.37 -19.56 28.34
C LEU A 34 3.71 -18.79 28.36
N THR A 35 4.43 -18.79 29.48
CA THR A 35 5.81 -18.28 29.58
C THR A 35 6.84 -19.18 28.89
N SER A 36 6.41 -20.24 28.18
CA SER A 36 7.31 -21.11 27.43
C SER A 36 7.78 -20.44 26.12
N LEU A 37 8.87 -19.67 26.25
CA LEU A 37 9.95 -19.45 25.27
C LEU A 37 9.61 -18.75 23.94
N GLY A 38 10.16 -17.54 23.78
CA GLY A 38 10.41 -16.87 22.49
C GLY A 38 9.27 -15.95 22.00
N PRO A 39 8.30 -16.43 21.18
CA PRO A 39 7.39 -15.56 20.43
C PRO A 39 6.44 -14.69 21.24
N MET A 40 5.76 -15.24 22.24
CA MET A 40 4.75 -14.51 23.01
C MET A 40 5.36 -13.42 23.89
N ARG A 41 6.60 -13.61 24.37
CA ARG A 41 7.35 -12.60 25.12
C ARG A 41 7.84 -11.48 24.21
N ALA A 42 8.35 -11.81 23.02
CA ALA A 42 8.75 -10.83 22.00
C ALA A 42 7.54 -9.99 21.54
N PHE A 43 6.39 -10.63 21.35
CA PHE A 43 5.13 -9.96 21.05
C PHE A 43 4.67 -9.05 22.20
N ALA A 44 4.69 -9.52 23.44
CA ALA A 44 4.34 -8.71 24.61
C ALA A 44 5.27 -7.49 24.77
N SER A 45 6.57 -7.64 24.52
CA SER A 45 7.51 -6.49 24.50
C SER A 45 7.25 -5.52 23.34
N ASN A 46 6.75 -6.01 22.21
CA ASN A 46 6.43 -5.20 21.03
C ASN A 46 4.98 -4.66 21.03
N SER A 47 4.16 -5.06 22.00
CA SER A 47 2.73 -4.67 22.10
C SER A 47 2.52 -3.15 22.09
N LYS A 48 3.41 -2.39 22.76
CA LYS A 48 3.40 -0.92 22.73
C LYS A 48 3.58 -0.38 21.30
N LYS A 49 4.51 -0.96 20.53
CA LYS A 49 4.77 -0.56 19.14
C LYS A 49 3.55 -0.86 18.26
N ILE A 50 2.96 -2.06 18.39
CA ILE A 50 1.73 -2.42 17.66
C ILE A 50 0.58 -1.47 18.02
N SER A 51 0.41 -1.17 19.31
CA SER A 51 -0.63 -0.24 19.76
C SER A 51 -0.42 1.18 19.21
N THR A 52 0.80 1.67 19.16
CA THR A 52 1.12 2.97 18.53
C THR A 52 0.82 2.98 17.03
N GLU A 53 1.20 1.92 16.31
CA GLU A 53 0.88 1.78 14.88
C GLU A 53 -0.64 1.72 14.65
N LEU A 54 -1.39 1.02 15.49
CA LEU A 54 -2.86 0.97 15.42
C LEU A 54 -3.53 2.32 15.69
N ILE A 55 -3.02 3.11 16.62
CA ILE A 55 -3.52 4.47 16.86
C ILE A 55 -3.28 5.33 15.61
N GLN A 56 -2.07 5.29 15.05
CA GLN A 56 -1.73 6.02 13.82
C GLN A 56 -2.58 5.57 12.63
N ILE A 57 -2.86 4.26 12.49
CA ILE A 57 -3.76 3.75 11.45
C ILE A 57 -5.15 4.36 11.61
N ASN A 58 -5.70 4.43 12.82
CA ASN A 58 -7.03 5.02 13.03
C ASN A 58 -7.06 6.51 12.63
N GLU A 59 -6.03 7.28 13.03
CA GLU A 59 -5.89 8.69 12.65
C GLU A 59 -5.79 8.84 11.11
N ASN A 60 -4.90 8.07 10.48
CA ASN A 60 -4.71 8.07 9.04
C ASN A 60 -5.95 7.61 8.28
N LEU A 61 -6.72 6.66 8.83
CA LEU A 61 -7.97 6.19 8.24
C LEU A 61 -9.06 7.27 8.28
N MET A 62 -9.15 8.04 9.38
CA MET A 62 -10.07 9.18 9.46
C MET A 62 -9.74 10.24 8.41
N GLU A 63 -8.46 10.59 8.26
CA GLU A 63 -8.01 11.55 7.25
C GLU A 63 -8.20 11.02 5.82
N PHE A 64 -7.87 9.74 5.58
CA PHE A 64 -8.14 9.07 4.31
C PHE A 64 -9.62 9.15 3.93
N ASN A 65 -10.52 8.80 4.87
CA ASN A 65 -11.96 8.86 4.66
C ASN A 65 -12.43 10.28 4.33
N LYS A 66 -11.85 11.30 4.96
CA LYS A 66 -12.15 12.69 4.62
C LYS A 66 -11.76 13.01 3.18
N TYR A 67 -10.54 12.68 2.76
CA TYR A 67 -10.04 13.02 1.42
C TYR A 67 -10.71 12.21 0.32
N VAL A 68 -11.04 10.93 0.56
CA VAL A 68 -11.75 10.09 -0.41
C VAL A 68 -13.21 10.56 -0.58
N THR A 69 -13.84 11.02 0.50
CA THR A 69 -15.19 11.59 0.43
C THR A 69 -15.19 12.87 -0.40
N GLU A 70 -14.24 13.78 -0.16
CA GLU A 70 -14.12 15.01 -0.95
C GLU A 70 -13.76 14.71 -2.42
N TYR A 71 -12.94 13.68 -2.69
CA TYR A 71 -12.62 13.23 -4.04
C TYR A 71 -13.88 12.80 -4.81
N TYR A 72 -14.69 11.91 -4.23
CA TYR A 72 -15.94 11.47 -4.86
C TYR A 72 -16.97 12.59 -4.97
N LYS A 73 -17.02 13.49 -3.99
CA LYS A 73 -17.88 14.66 -4.05
C LYS A 73 -17.54 15.54 -5.26
N GLN A 74 -16.26 15.83 -5.47
CA GLN A 74 -15.80 16.63 -6.60
C GLN A 74 -16.17 15.98 -7.94
N LEU A 75 -15.95 14.68 -8.09
CA LEU A 75 -16.36 13.94 -9.29
C LEU A 75 -17.88 13.96 -9.50
N ALA A 76 -18.66 13.81 -8.43
CA ALA A 76 -20.12 13.81 -8.52
C ALA A 76 -20.68 15.20 -8.86
N GLU A 77 -20.10 16.27 -8.31
CA GLU A 77 -20.46 17.65 -8.64
C GLU A 77 -20.19 17.94 -10.12
N THR A 78 -18.98 17.62 -10.61
CA THR A 78 -18.63 17.78 -12.04
C THR A 78 -19.51 16.93 -12.96
N TRP A 79 -19.79 15.68 -12.60
CA TRP A 79 -20.72 14.82 -13.34
C TRP A 79 -22.11 15.46 -13.46
N ASN A 80 -22.65 15.97 -12.35
CA ASN A 80 -23.96 16.59 -12.32
C ASN A 80 -24.02 17.87 -13.16
N GLU A 81 -22.95 18.68 -13.15
CA GLU A 81 -22.85 19.89 -13.97
C GLU A 81 -22.75 19.56 -15.46
N ALA A 82 -21.88 18.62 -15.83
CA ALA A 82 -21.74 18.12 -17.20
C ALA A 82 -23.07 17.55 -17.71
N GLN A 83 -23.75 16.72 -16.92
CA GLN A 83 -25.06 16.16 -17.28
C GLN A 83 -26.12 17.24 -17.50
N LYS A 84 -26.15 18.29 -16.67
CA LYS A 84 -27.04 19.44 -16.88
C LYS A 84 -26.75 20.14 -18.20
N LYS A 85 -25.48 20.38 -18.53
CA LYS A 85 -25.06 20.98 -19.81
C LYS A 85 -25.48 20.12 -21.00
N VAL A 86 -25.35 18.79 -20.90
CA VAL A 86 -25.82 17.86 -21.95
C VAL A 86 -27.32 17.95 -22.11
N ASN A 87 -28.08 17.91 -21.01
CA ASN A 87 -29.54 17.99 -21.07
C ASN A 87 -30.05 19.30 -21.67
N LEU A 88 -29.31 20.40 -21.50
CA LEU A 88 -29.62 21.69 -22.12
C LEU A 88 -29.39 21.70 -23.64
N LYS A 89 -28.36 20.99 -24.13
CA LYS A 89 -28.04 20.88 -25.56
C LYS A 89 -28.77 19.74 -26.28
N ALA A 90 -29.30 18.76 -25.55
CA ALA A 90 -29.99 17.61 -26.13
C ALA A 90 -31.17 17.98 -27.06
N PRO A 91 -32.00 19.02 -26.79
CA PRO A 91 -33.07 19.43 -27.68
C PRO A 91 -32.59 20.01 -29.02
N ASP A 92 -31.37 20.54 -29.07
CA ASP A 92 -30.79 21.18 -30.27
C ASP A 92 -30.19 20.16 -31.25
N VAL A 93 -30.16 18.87 -30.87
CA VAL A 93 -29.62 17.81 -31.72
C VAL A 93 -30.59 17.51 -32.87
N PRO A 94 -30.15 17.60 -34.14
CA PRO A 94 -30.97 17.23 -35.29
C PRO A 94 -31.49 15.80 -35.17
N HIS A 95 -32.77 15.61 -35.45
CA HIS A 95 -33.42 14.29 -35.42
C HIS A 95 -33.33 13.63 -36.80
N ASP A 96 -32.10 13.41 -37.26
CA ASP A 96 -31.79 12.77 -38.53
C ASP A 96 -31.03 11.44 -38.33
N ILE A 97 -30.53 10.85 -39.42
CA ILE A 97 -29.83 9.56 -39.41
C ILE A 97 -28.53 9.64 -38.57
N GLU A 98 -27.96 10.83 -38.39
CA GLU A 98 -26.73 11.09 -37.63
C GLU A 98 -26.98 11.57 -36.20
N GLN A 99 -28.25 11.60 -35.74
CA GLN A 99 -28.64 12.07 -34.41
C GLN A 99 -27.79 11.45 -33.28
N ILE A 100 -27.56 10.14 -33.34
CA ILE A 100 -26.81 9.42 -32.30
C ILE A 100 -25.34 9.86 -32.28
N GLU A 101 -24.73 10.08 -33.43
CA GLU A 101 -23.33 10.52 -33.50
C GLU A 101 -23.19 11.97 -33.06
N SER A 102 -24.12 12.83 -33.47
CA SER A 102 -24.18 14.23 -33.06
C SER A 102 -24.36 14.38 -31.55
N PHE A 103 -25.27 13.60 -30.95
CA PHE A 103 -25.46 13.57 -29.50
C PHE A 103 -24.21 13.06 -28.77
N LYS A 104 -23.58 11.98 -29.25
CA LYS A 104 -22.35 11.45 -28.65
C LYS A 104 -21.22 12.48 -28.64
N ARG A 105 -21.02 13.23 -29.73
CA ARG A 105 -20.01 14.29 -29.78
C ARG A 105 -20.27 15.36 -28.73
N ILE A 106 -21.49 15.86 -28.64
CA ILE A 106 -21.88 16.85 -27.62
C ILE A 106 -21.66 16.31 -26.20
N TRP A 107 -22.03 15.05 -25.95
CA TRP A 107 -21.81 14.41 -24.66
C TRP A 107 -20.32 14.30 -24.33
N ILE A 108 -19.51 13.76 -25.24
CA ILE A 108 -18.06 13.65 -25.07
C ILE A 108 -17.44 15.03 -24.85
N ASP A 109 -17.73 16.01 -25.71
CA ASP A 109 -17.13 17.34 -25.65
C ASP A 109 -17.44 18.03 -24.31
N ILE A 110 -18.67 17.90 -23.79
CA ILE A 110 -19.03 18.50 -22.50
C ILE A 110 -18.30 17.80 -21.36
N PHE A 111 -18.32 16.46 -21.33
CA PHE A 111 -17.69 15.71 -20.25
C PHE A 111 -16.16 15.88 -20.27
N ASP A 112 -15.54 15.84 -21.44
CA ASP A 112 -14.09 16.02 -21.59
C ASP A 112 -13.64 17.39 -21.11
N ASN A 113 -14.36 18.46 -21.50
CA ASN A 113 -14.03 19.82 -21.04
C ASN A 113 -14.22 19.97 -19.52
N ASP A 114 -15.36 19.54 -18.98
CA ASP A 114 -15.66 19.72 -17.54
C ASP A 114 -14.73 18.89 -16.65
N PHE A 115 -14.39 17.66 -17.06
CA PHE A 115 -13.43 16.83 -16.32
C PHE A 115 -11.99 17.28 -16.50
N THR A 116 -11.62 17.82 -17.67
CA THR A 116 -10.31 18.46 -17.85
C THR A 116 -10.15 19.65 -16.91
N GLU A 117 -11.16 20.51 -16.80
CA GLU A 117 -11.15 21.63 -15.85
C GLU A 117 -11.06 21.16 -14.40
N LEU A 118 -11.81 20.10 -14.04
CA LEU A 118 -11.70 19.50 -12.71
C LEU A 118 -10.28 19.01 -12.41
N PHE A 119 -9.68 18.24 -13.33
CA PHE A 119 -8.37 17.63 -13.13
C PHE A 119 -7.23 18.65 -13.15
N ASP A 120 -7.36 19.72 -13.91
CA ASP A 120 -6.43 20.85 -13.89
C ASP A 120 -6.62 21.75 -12.65
N SER A 121 -7.71 21.59 -11.90
CA SER A 121 -7.96 22.39 -10.72
C SER A 121 -6.99 22.07 -9.58
N GLU A 122 -6.39 23.13 -9.00
CA GLU A 122 -5.50 23.00 -7.83
C GLU A 122 -6.21 22.30 -6.67
N LYS A 123 -7.49 22.61 -6.45
CA LYS A 123 -8.29 22.03 -5.38
C LYS A 123 -8.37 20.50 -5.49
N PHE A 124 -8.63 19.97 -6.69
CA PHE A 124 -8.68 18.54 -6.93
C PHE A 124 -7.30 17.90 -6.76
N GLY A 125 -6.27 18.49 -7.38
CA GLY A 125 -4.90 18.00 -7.28
C GLY A 125 -4.39 17.94 -5.84
N VAL A 126 -4.67 18.96 -5.03
CA VAL A 126 -4.30 19.00 -3.60
C VAL A 126 -5.05 17.94 -2.80
N ASN A 127 -6.35 17.74 -3.05
CA ASN A 127 -7.12 16.71 -2.36
C ASN A 127 -6.64 15.30 -2.72
N TYR A 128 -6.45 15.03 -4.01
CA TYR A 128 -5.94 13.75 -4.50
C TYR A 128 -4.53 13.45 -4.00
N GLY A 129 -3.63 14.43 -4.00
CA GLY A 129 -2.29 14.28 -3.43
C GLY A 129 -2.31 13.90 -1.95
N LYS A 130 -3.21 14.52 -1.16
CA LYS A 130 -3.40 14.17 0.25
C LYS A 130 -4.00 12.78 0.44
N LEU A 131 -4.96 12.40 -0.40
CA LEU A 131 -5.56 11.05 -0.40
C LEU A 131 -4.48 9.98 -0.61
N VAL A 132 -3.69 10.10 -1.69
CA VAL A 132 -2.61 9.16 -2.02
C VAL A 132 -1.55 9.14 -0.92
N SER A 133 -1.19 10.30 -0.37
CA SER A 133 -0.25 10.36 0.76
C SER A 133 -0.74 9.55 1.96
N LYS A 134 -2.03 9.64 2.30
CA LYS A 134 -2.61 8.89 3.42
C LYS A 134 -2.72 7.39 3.14
N GLU A 135 -3.00 7.00 1.90
CA GLU A 135 -2.96 5.60 1.47
C GLU A 135 -1.55 4.99 1.65
N LEU A 136 -0.52 5.74 1.27
CA LEU A 136 0.88 5.31 1.44
C LEU A 136 1.27 5.21 2.92
N GLU A 137 0.82 6.15 3.75
CA GLU A 137 1.03 6.07 5.21
C GLU A 137 0.36 4.84 5.80
N LEU A 138 -0.91 4.57 5.47
CA LEU A 138 -1.64 3.38 5.92
C LEU A 138 -0.92 2.08 5.51
N THR A 139 -0.45 2.02 4.26
CA THR A 139 0.31 0.88 3.74
C THR A 139 1.60 0.67 4.54
N LYS A 140 2.30 1.76 4.86
CA LYS A 140 3.53 1.73 5.67
C LYS A 140 3.26 1.25 7.09
N ASN A 141 2.20 1.75 7.75
CA ASN A 141 1.83 1.30 9.09
C ASN A 141 1.48 -0.20 9.10
N TRP A 142 0.75 -0.67 8.09
CA TRP A 142 0.43 -2.10 7.94
C TRP A 142 1.68 -2.95 7.76
N HIS A 143 2.62 -2.49 6.93
CA HIS A 143 3.91 -3.14 6.74
C HIS A 143 4.72 -3.24 8.03
N ASN A 144 4.75 -2.17 8.82
CA ASN A 144 5.41 -2.15 10.13
C ASN A 144 4.79 -3.18 11.10
N ILE A 145 3.47 -3.29 11.16
CA ILE A 145 2.78 -4.28 11.99
C ILE A 145 3.13 -5.70 11.52
N SER A 146 3.10 -5.94 10.21
CA SER A 146 3.45 -7.24 9.62
C SER A 146 4.87 -7.67 10.03
N ASN A 147 5.84 -6.76 9.92
CA ASN A 147 7.22 -7.02 10.32
C ASN A 147 7.36 -7.35 11.81
N VAL A 148 6.64 -6.64 12.67
CA VAL A 148 6.64 -6.93 14.12
C VAL A 148 6.05 -8.31 14.42
N ILE A 149 4.99 -8.71 13.70
CA ILE A 149 4.37 -10.03 13.85
C ILE A 149 5.31 -11.13 13.37
N LEU A 150 5.96 -10.96 12.21
CA LEU A 150 6.92 -11.92 11.66
C LEU A 150 8.10 -12.12 12.62
N GLN A 151 8.71 -11.02 13.10
CA GLN A 151 9.78 -11.08 14.09
C GLN A 151 9.34 -11.75 15.38
N ALA A 152 8.13 -11.46 15.86
CA ALA A 152 7.58 -12.15 17.04
C ALA A 152 7.44 -13.65 16.79
N ALA A 153 7.05 -14.09 15.59
CA ALA A 153 6.97 -15.51 15.24
C ALA A 153 8.34 -16.17 14.95
N ASN A 154 9.47 -15.47 15.13
CA ASN A 154 10.80 -15.88 14.65
C ASN A 154 10.82 -16.18 13.15
N LEU A 155 9.96 -15.52 12.38
CA LEU A 155 9.93 -15.58 10.93
C LEU A 155 10.66 -14.34 10.37
N PRO A 156 11.48 -14.49 9.32
CA PRO A 156 12.16 -13.36 8.72
C PRO A 156 11.16 -12.46 7.97
N SER A 157 11.34 -11.17 8.12
CA SER A 157 10.65 -10.15 7.34
C SER A 157 11.15 -10.12 5.89
N LYS A 158 10.36 -9.49 5.00
CA LYS A 158 10.76 -9.32 3.60
C LYS A 158 12.05 -8.53 3.47
N GLU A 159 12.22 -7.47 4.28
CA GLU A 159 13.46 -6.66 4.29
C GLU A 159 14.67 -7.49 4.68
N GLU A 160 14.55 -8.30 5.74
CA GLU A 160 15.65 -9.16 6.21
C GLU A 160 16.02 -10.21 5.16
N ILE A 161 15.03 -10.79 4.46
CA ILE A 161 15.28 -11.70 3.34
C ILE A 161 16.03 -10.98 2.21
N ASP A 162 15.56 -9.80 1.80
CA ASP A 162 16.16 -9.02 0.73
C ASP A 162 17.60 -8.58 1.06
N GLU A 163 17.86 -8.24 2.32
CA GLU A 163 19.20 -7.89 2.81
C GLU A 163 20.14 -9.10 2.75
N VAL A 164 19.71 -10.26 3.24
CA VAL A 164 20.47 -11.52 3.14
C VAL A 164 20.77 -11.87 1.68
N TYR A 165 19.81 -11.69 0.76
CA TYR A 165 20.05 -11.91 -0.67
C TYR A 165 21.11 -10.96 -1.23
N LYS A 166 21.09 -9.68 -0.87
CA LYS A 166 22.11 -8.69 -1.30
C LYS A 166 23.49 -9.06 -0.77
N GLU A 167 23.59 -9.48 0.49
CA GLU A 167 24.85 -9.92 1.09
C GLU A 167 25.40 -11.18 0.43
N ILE A 168 24.55 -12.19 0.18
CA ILE A 168 24.93 -13.42 -0.53
C ILE A 168 25.46 -13.07 -1.92
N HIS A 169 24.78 -12.17 -2.64
CA HIS A 169 25.24 -11.73 -3.95
C HIS A 169 26.59 -11.00 -3.88
N ALA A 170 26.79 -10.12 -2.88
CA ALA A 170 28.05 -9.43 -2.66
C ALA A 170 29.19 -10.39 -2.29
N LEU A 171 28.92 -11.38 -1.45
CA LEU A 171 29.86 -12.44 -1.07
C LEU A 171 30.24 -13.29 -2.28
N LYS A 172 29.28 -13.73 -3.08
CA LYS A 172 29.54 -14.49 -4.33
C LYS A 172 30.49 -13.71 -5.24
N LYS A 173 30.25 -12.41 -5.41
CA LYS A 173 31.13 -11.53 -6.22
C LYS A 173 32.55 -11.45 -5.64
N ARG A 174 32.70 -11.34 -4.32
CA ARG A 174 34.01 -11.32 -3.64
C ARG A 174 34.76 -12.64 -3.82
N VAL A 175 34.07 -13.78 -3.62
CA VAL A 175 34.64 -15.13 -3.81
C VAL A 175 35.12 -15.31 -5.24
N THR A 176 34.28 -15.00 -6.24
CA THR A 176 34.67 -15.10 -7.66
C THR A 176 35.90 -14.24 -7.98
N LYS A 177 35.99 -13.02 -7.42
CA LYS A 177 37.16 -12.16 -7.61
C LYS A 177 38.43 -12.78 -7.01
N LEU A 178 38.35 -13.30 -5.78
CA LEU A 178 39.46 -13.97 -5.10
C LEU A 178 39.90 -15.24 -5.84
N GLU A 179 38.97 -16.04 -6.35
CA GLU A 179 39.26 -17.23 -7.16
C GLU A 179 40.03 -16.87 -8.45
N ILE A 180 39.63 -15.78 -9.12
CA ILE A 180 40.33 -15.27 -10.31
C ILE A 180 41.74 -14.80 -9.94
N GLU A 181 41.90 -14.04 -8.87
CA GLU A 181 43.23 -13.57 -8.40
C GLU A 181 44.14 -14.74 -8.02
N LEU A 182 43.60 -15.77 -7.37
CA LEU A 182 44.34 -16.98 -6.99
C LEU A 182 44.76 -17.80 -8.21
N LYS A 183 43.90 -17.92 -9.23
CA LYS A 183 44.25 -18.53 -10.53
C LYS A 183 45.34 -17.74 -11.25
N LYS A 184 45.32 -16.40 -11.18
CA LYS A 184 46.37 -15.54 -11.77
C LYS A 184 47.71 -15.60 -11.03
N LYS A 185 47.74 -15.92 -9.73
CA LYS A 185 48.98 -16.09 -8.94
C LYS A 185 49.65 -17.46 -9.08
N LYS A 186 48.89 -18.51 -9.42
CA LYS A 186 49.42 -19.88 -9.60
C LYS A 186 50.44 -20.12 -10.74
N PRO A 187 50.63 -19.28 -11.79
CA PRO A 187 51.61 -19.58 -12.84
C PRO A 187 53.09 -19.45 -12.44
N ASN A 188 53.44 -18.81 -11.31
CA ASN A 188 54.84 -18.42 -11.03
C ASN A 188 55.58 -19.27 -9.97
N ASN A 189 54.97 -20.29 -9.37
CA ASN A 189 55.59 -21.06 -8.28
C ASN A 189 56.13 -22.44 -8.68
N ILE A 190 56.18 -22.79 -9.97
CA ILE A 190 56.65 -24.11 -10.43
C ILE A 190 58.12 -24.12 -10.91
N GLU A 191 58.78 -22.97 -11.08
CA GLU A 191 60.13 -22.92 -11.68
C GLU A 191 61.33 -22.97 -10.71
N VAL A 192 61.15 -23.03 -9.38
CA VAL A 192 62.29 -22.87 -8.44
C VAL A 192 62.84 -24.19 -7.86
N THR A 193 62.28 -25.36 -8.16
CA THR A 193 62.74 -26.65 -7.58
C THR A 193 63.47 -27.59 -8.55
N LYS A 194 64.22 -27.05 -9.50
CA LYS A 194 65.21 -27.81 -10.29
C LYS A 194 66.50 -27.02 -10.39
N ASN A 195 67.39 -27.15 -9.40
CA ASN A 195 68.84 -27.01 -9.53
C ASN A 195 69.53 -27.37 -8.20
N GLU A 196 69.54 -28.65 -7.86
CA GLU A 196 70.56 -29.24 -6.98
C GLU A 196 70.98 -30.58 -7.60
N LYS A 197 72.08 -30.56 -8.36
CA LYS A 197 73.08 -31.63 -8.51
C LYS A 197 74.25 -31.14 -9.36
#